data_AF-A0A9P8HLD6-F1
#
_entry.id   AF-A0A9P8HLD6-F1
#
_cell.length_a   1.000
_cell.length_b   1.000
_cell.length_c   1.000
_cell.angle_alpha   90.00
_cell.angle_beta   90.00
_cell.angle_gamma   90.00
#
_symmetry.space_group_name_H-M   'P 1'
#
loop_
_entity.id
_entity.type
_entity.pdbx_description
1 polymer ?
#
loop_
_entity_poly.entity_id
_entity_poly.type
_entity_poly.pdbx_seq_one_letter_code
_entity_poly.pdbx_strand_id
1 'polypeptide(L)'
;MATAAAAVAKVPSFMWLDTLDKTPLMSSTLSDIRAANKAGGNYAGQFVVYDLPDRDCAAAASNGEYSIADGGVAKYKNYIDTIRGIVTTFSDIRILLVVEPDSLANLVTNLATPKCSNAQSAYLECINYAITQLNLPNVAMYLDAGHAGWLGWPANQDPAAQLFANVYKNASSPRAVRGLATNVANYNAWNITTAPSYTQGNAVYNEKLYIHAIGPLLANHGWSNAFFITDQGRSGKQPTGQQQWGDWCNAVGTGFGIRPSANTGDSLLDSFVWVKPGGECDGTSNSSAPRFDYHCAQSDALQPAPEAGSWFQAYFVQLLTNANPSFL
;
A
#
# COMPACT_ATOMS: atom_id res chain seq x y z
N MET A 1 -4.10 28.50 -1.08
CA MET A 1 -4.61 27.31 -1.80
C MET A 1 -3.69 26.87 -2.95
N ALA A 2 -3.62 27.59 -4.08
CA ALA A 2 -2.82 27.14 -5.25
C ALA A 2 -1.33 26.90 -4.95
N THR A 3 -0.66 27.81 -4.22
CA THR A 3 0.74 27.63 -3.81
C THR A 3 0.95 26.40 -2.93
N ALA A 4 0.03 26.16 -1.98
CA ALA A 4 0.06 24.99 -1.11
C ALA A 4 -0.17 23.69 -1.89
N ALA A 5 -1.09 23.69 -2.86
CA ALA A 5 -1.30 22.57 -3.77
C ALA A 5 -0.03 22.25 -4.59
N ALA A 6 0.67 23.27 -5.09
CA ALA A 6 1.93 23.07 -5.81
C ALA A 6 3.05 22.52 -4.91
N ALA A 7 3.01 22.80 -3.60
CA ALA A 7 3.95 22.22 -2.64
C ALA A 7 3.71 20.72 -2.43
N VAL A 8 2.46 20.24 -2.53
CA VAL A 8 2.14 18.80 -2.48
C VAL A 8 2.84 18.03 -3.59
N ALA A 9 2.91 18.59 -4.81
CA ALA A 9 3.59 17.96 -5.94
C ALA A 9 5.10 17.74 -5.73
N LYS A 10 5.70 18.35 -4.70
CA LYS A 10 7.10 18.16 -4.32
C LYS A 10 7.29 17.08 -3.23
N VAL A 11 6.21 16.56 -2.66
CA VAL A 11 6.26 15.49 -1.66
C VAL A 11 6.36 14.15 -2.39
N PRO A 12 7.37 13.32 -2.08
CA PRO A 12 7.59 12.08 -2.82
C PRO A 12 6.52 11.04 -2.47
N SER A 13 5.75 10.59 -3.46
CA SER A 13 4.81 9.47 -3.32
C SER A 13 5.25 8.27 -4.17
N PHE A 14 4.69 7.10 -3.88
CA PHE A 14 4.93 5.90 -4.68
C PHE A 14 4.19 5.99 -6.02
N MET A 15 4.81 5.48 -7.08
CA MET A 15 4.19 5.31 -8.40
C MET A 15 3.61 3.90 -8.52
N TRP A 16 2.32 3.80 -8.85
CA TRP A 16 1.64 2.51 -8.94
C TRP A 16 1.83 1.89 -10.32
N LEU A 17 2.31 0.65 -10.33
CA LEU A 17 2.34 -0.23 -11.50
C LEU A 17 1.14 -1.17 -11.35
N ASP A 18 -0.04 -0.61 -11.55
CA ASP A 18 -1.34 -1.29 -11.41
C ASP A 18 -1.85 -1.93 -12.71
N THR A 19 -1.04 -1.84 -13.77
CA THR A 19 -1.14 -2.57 -15.05
C THR A 19 0.26 -2.73 -15.67
N LEU A 20 0.43 -3.71 -16.55
CA LEU A 20 1.64 -3.89 -17.36
C LEU A 20 1.97 -2.66 -18.20
N ASP A 21 0.95 -2.01 -18.77
CA ASP A 21 1.10 -0.83 -19.62
C ASP A 21 1.65 0.39 -18.88
N LYS A 22 1.70 0.38 -17.53
CA LYS A 22 2.36 1.41 -16.73
C LYS A 22 3.84 1.15 -16.48
N THR A 23 4.36 -0.05 -16.76
CA THR A 23 5.80 -0.34 -16.60
C THR A 23 6.74 0.59 -17.39
N PRO A 24 6.39 1.15 -18.57
CA PRO A 24 7.20 2.18 -19.22
C PRO A 24 7.38 3.45 -18.37
N LEU A 25 6.41 3.81 -17.50
CA LEU A 25 6.54 4.95 -16.57
C LEU A 25 7.62 4.73 -15.51
N MET A 26 7.84 3.47 -15.10
CA MET A 26 8.95 3.11 -14.23
C MET A 26 10.29 3.43 -14.91
N SER A 27 10.43 3.05 -16.18
CA SER A 27 11.66 3.28 -16.96
C SER A 27 11.95 4.77 -17.19
N SER A 28 10.93 5.58 -17.51
CA SER A 28 11.09 7.03 -17.65
C SER A 28 11.46 7.69 -16.32
N THR A 29 10.77 7.34 -15.23
CA THR A 29 11.05 7.87 -13.89
C THR A 29 12.47 7.52 -13.43
N LEU A 30 12.92 6.29 -13.66
CA LEU A 30 14.28 5.88 -13.34
C LEU A 30 15.32 6.58 -14.22
N SER A 31 15.00 6.90 -15.47
CA SER A 31 15.87 7.70 -16.33
C SER A 31 16.05 9.12 -15.78
N ASP A 32 14.98 9.74 -15.30
CA ASP A 32 15.02 11.07 -14.68
C ASP A 32 15.82 11.04 -13.36
N ILE A 33 15.60 10.01 -12.53
CA ILE A 33 16.38 9.80 -11.30
C ILE A 33 17.87 9.63 -11.63
N ARG A 34 18.21 8.83 -12.65
CA ARG A 34 19.60 8.65 -13.10
C ARG A 34 20.22 9.98 -13.48
N ALA A 35 19.52 10.79 -14.26
CA ALA A 35 20.01 12.10 -14.70
C ALA A 35 20.22 13.04 -13.51
N ALA A 36 19.26 13.09 -12.57
CA ALA A 36 19.36 13.90 -11.36
C ALA A 36 20.52 13.43 -10.45
N ASN A 37 20.73 12.12 -10.31
CA ASN A 37 21.84 11.57 -9.52
C ASN A 37 23.20 11.87 -10.16
N LYS A 38 23.30 11.80 -11.49
CA LYS A 38 24.50 12.22 -12.23
C LYS A 38 24.80 13.72 -12.05
N ALA A 39 23.78 14.53 -11.81
CA ALA A 39 23.91 15.95 -11.50
C ALA A 39 24.20 16.24 -10.00
N GLY A 40 24.51 15.22 -9.20
CA GLY A 40 24.85 15.34 -7.77
C GLY A 40 23.70 15.06 -6.81
N GLY A 41 22.54 14.61 -7.30
CA GLY A 41 21.44 14.12 -6.47
C GLY A 41 21.72 12.76 -5.82
N ASN A 42 20.85 12.38 -4.87
CA ASN A 42 20.84 11.06 -4.25
C ASN A 42 19.39 10.56 -4.08
N TYR A 43 18.72 10.40 -5.21
CA TYR A 43 17.32 10.01 -5.32
C TYR A 43 17.19 8.49 -5.52
N ALA A 44 16.07 7.95 -5.03
CA ALA A 44 15.68 6.54 -5.17
C ALA A 44 14.30 6.45 -5.85
N GLY A 45 14.04 5.35 -6.56
CA GLY A 45 12.73 5.06 -7.15
C GLY A 45 11.79 4.42 -6.12
N GLN A 46 10.51 4.80 -6.15
CA GLN A 46 9.47 4.27 -5.25
C GLN A 46 8.29 3.79 -6.10
N PHE A 47 8.03 2.49 -6.10
CA PHE A 47 6.98 1.90 -6.93
C PHE A 47 6.12 0.91 -6.14
N VAL A 48 4.87 0.73 -6.57
CA VAL A 48 3.99 -0.33 -6.08
C VAL A 48 3.84 -1.37 -7.18
N VAL A 49 4.15 -2.62 -6.87
CA VAL A 49 3.82 -3.78 -7.70
C VAL A 49 2.40 -4.19 -7.31
N TYR A 50 1.41 -4.03 -8.19
CA TYR A 50 0.01 -4.26 -7.84
C TYR A 50 -0.82 -4.76 -9.01
N ASP A 51 -0.60 -5.98 -9.48
CA ASP A 51 -1.32 -6.50 -10.66
C ASP A 51 -1.67 -7.99 -10.57
N LEU A 52 -1.83 -8.52 -9.35
CA LEU A 52 -2.22 -9.92 -9.15
C LEU A 52 -3.47 -10.31 -9.97
N PRO A 53 -3.52 -11.55 -10.49
CA PRO A 53 -4.74 -12.06 -11.11
C PRO A 53 -5.84 -12.24 -10.07
N ASP A 54 -7.08 -11.91 -10.44
CA ASP A 54 -8.22 -11.83 -9.50
C ASP A 54 -7.95 -10.88 -8.32
N ARG A 55 -7.26 -9.76 -8.58
CA ARG A 55 -6.95 -8.69 -7.61
C ARG A 55 -8.18 -8.26 -6.80
N ASP A 56 -7.93 -7.78 -5.59
CA ASP A 56 -8.93 -7.28 -4.63
C ASP A 56 -10.05 -8.31 -4.40
N CYS A 57 -9.66 -9.48 -3.89
CA CYS A 57 -10.55 -10.64 -3.83
C CYS A 57 -11.76 -10.46 -2.89
N ALA A 58 -11.67 -9.54 -1.91
CA ALA A 58 -12.75 -9.24 -0.98
C ALA A 58 -13.53 -7.96 -1.33
N ALA A 59 -13.05 -7.17 -2.29
CA ALA A 59 -13.79 -6.01 -2.80
C ALA A 59 -14.97 -6.45 -3.68
N ALA A 60 -16.01 -5.62 -3.77
CA ALA A 60 -17.14 -5.87 -4.66
C ALA A 60 -16.74 -5.74 -6.13
N ALA A 61 -15.75 -4.90 -6.42
CA ALA A 61 -15.18 -4.73 -7.75
C ALA A 61 -13.65 -4.54 -7.67
N SER A 62 -12.96 -4.86 -8.77
CA SER A 62 -11.52 -4.62 -8.93
C SER A 62 -11.23 -4.04 -10.31
N ASN A 63 -10.14 -3.27 -10.39
CA ASN A 63 -9.57 -2.76 -11.63
C ASN A 63 -8.45 -3.66 -12.20
N GLY A 64 -8.17 -4.81 -11.61
CA GLY A 64 -7.10 -5.71 -12.08
C GLY A 64 -7.34 -6.21 -13.50
N GLU A 65 -6.31 -6.20 -14.34
CA GLU A 65 -6.42 -6.61 -15.75
C GLU A 65 -6.32 -8.12 -15.97
N TYR A 66 -5.83 -8.85 -14.96
CA TYR A 66 -5.66 -10.30 -15.02
C TYR A 66 -6.73 -11.05 -14.26
N SER A 67 -7.20 -12.16 -14.83
CA SER A 67 -8.01 -13.15 -14.13
C SER A 67 -7.33 -14.51 -14.14
N ILE A 68 -7.51 -15.29 -13.07
CA ILE A 68 -6.94 -16.64 -12.96
C ILE A 68 -7.47 -17.53 -14.09
N ALA A 69 -8.75 -17.39 -14.41
CA ALA A 69 -9.42 -18.15 -15.47
C ALA A 69 -8.87 -17.88 -16.88
N ASP A 70 -8.26 -16.70 -17.10
CA ASP A 70 -7.68 -16.30 -18.39
C ASP A 70 -6.15 -16.22 -18.32
N GLY A 71 -5.53 -17.25 -17.74
CA GLY A 71 -4.07 -17.40 -17.71
C GLY A 71 -3.34 -16.35 -16.86
N GLY A 72 -4.02 -15.73 -15.90
CA GLY A 72 -3.53 -14.58 -15.16
C GLY A 72 -2.21 -14.80 -14.42
N VAL A 73 -1.93 -16.01 -13.94
CA VAL A 73 -0.63 -16.34 -13.31
C VAL A 73 0.53 -16.18 -14.30
N ALA A 74 0.36 -16.63 -15.55
CA ALA A 74 1.40 -16.50 -16.57
C ALA A 74 1.58 -15.03 -17.00
N LYS A 75 0.47 -14.28 -17.13
CA LYS A 75 0.50 -12.84 -17.42
C LYS A 75 1.20 -12.05 -16.32
N TYR A 76 0.90 -12.36 -15.06
CA TYR A 76 1.57 -11.76 -13.90
C TYR A 76 3.08 -12.05 -13.87
N LYS A 77 3.50 -13.28 -14.17
CA LYS A 77 4.94 -13.62 -14.28
C LYS A 77 5.64 -12.79 -15.36
N ASN A 78 5.01 -12.62 -16.54
CA ASN A 78 5.52 -11.73 -17.58
C ASN A 78 5.61 -10.27 -17.12
N TYR A 79 4.64 -9.79 -16.36
CA TYR A 79 4.66 -8.47 -15.73
C TYR A 79 5.85 -8.29 -14.78
N ILE A 80 6.09 -9.27 -13.90
CA ILE A 80 7.26 -9.28 -13.01
C ILE A 80 8.58 -9.35 -13.79
N ASP A 81 8.67 -10.17 -14.84
CA ASP A 81 9.87 -10.27 -15.68
C ASP A 81 10.17 -8.94 -16.38
N THR A 82 9.12 -8.23 -16.82
CA THR A 82 9.24 -6.89 -17.40
C THR A 82 9.82 -5.90 -16.37
N ILE A 83 9.29 -5.89 -15.15
CA ILE A 83 9.83 -5.06 -14.05
C ILE A 83 11.28 -5.44 -13.76
N ARG A 84 11.62 -6.72 -13.67
CA ARG A 84 12.98 -7.20 -13.44
C ARG A 84 13.94 -6.70 -14.52
N GLY A 85 13.53 -6.71 -15.78
CA GLY A 85 14.33 -6.17 -16.89
C GLY A 85 14.64 -4.67 -16.72
N ILE A 86 13.65 -3.89 -16.29
CA ILE A 86 13.82 -2.46 -15.97
C ILE A 86 14.78 -2.30 -14.78
N VAL A 87 14.52 -2.97 -13.65
CA VAL A 87 15.36 -2.87 -12.44
C VAL A 87 16.82 -3.23 -12.73
N THR A 88 17.06 -4.24 -13.57
CA THR A 88 18.41 -4.65 -13.98
C THR A 88 19.10 -3.55 -14.82
N THR A 89 18.35 -2.95 -15.75
CA THR A 89 18.83 -1.83 -16.58
C THR A 89 19.20 -0.61 -15.72
N PHE A 90 18.51 -0.40 -14.59
CA PHE A 90 18.71 0.69 -13.64
C PHE A 90 19.39 0.25 -12.34
N SER A 91 20.33 -0.71 -12.44
CA SER A 91 21.06 -1.26 -11.28
C SER A 91 21.92 -0.26 -10.50
N ASP A 92 22.20 0.91 -11.07
CA ASP A 92 22.86 2.06 -10.43
C ASP A 92 21.93 2.89 -9.52
N ILE A 93 20.63 2.62 -9.52
CA ILE A 93 19.62 3.36 -8.77
C ILE A 93 19.02 2.47 -7.69
N ARG A 94 18.89 3.00 -6.46
CA ARG A 94 18.15 2.33 -5.39
C ARG A 94 16.65 2.34 -5.70
N ILE A 95 15.99 1.20 -5.58
CA ILE A 95 14.57 1.02 -5.87
C ILE A 95 13.87 0.43 -4.65
N LEU A 96 12.77 1.07 -4.24
CA LEU A 96 11.89 0.66 -3.16
C LEU A 96 10.57 0.17 -3.76
N LEU A 97 10.11 -1.02 -3.36
CA LEU A 97 8.89 -1.62 -3.85
C LEU A 97 7.94 -1.94 -2.69
N VAL A 98 6.69 -1.50 -2.79
CA VAL A 98 5.58 -2.10 -2.04
C VAL A 98 5.00 -3.20 -2.90
N VAL A 99 4.81 -4.39 -2.32
CA VAL A 99 4.41 -5.59 -3.07
C VAL A 99 2.97 -5.96 -2.70
N GLU A 100 2.12 -5.87 -3.71
CA GLU A 100 0.75 -6.34 -3.78
C GLU A 100 -0.12 -5.92 -2.58
N PRO A 101 -0.47 -4.63 -2.48
CA PRO A 101 -1.52 -4.16 -1.57
C PRO A 101 -2.80 -5.00 -1.63
N ASP A 102 -3.47 -5.16 -0.49
CA ASP A 102 -4.75 -5.88 -0.40
C ASP A 102 -4.67 -7.37 -0.80
N SER A 103 -3.48 -7.99 -0.77
CA SER A 103 -3.33 -9.39 -1.16
C SER A 103 -3.26 -10.35 0.04
N LEU A 104 -2.11 -10.38 0.73
CA LEU A 104 -1.85 -11.33 1.82
C LEU A 104 -2.75 -11.08 3.03
N ALA A 105 -3.15 -9.84 3.30
CA ALA A 105 -4.09 -9.51 4.37
C ALA A 105 -5.45 -10.20 4.17
N ASN A 106 -5.95 -10.26 2.92
CA ASN A 106 -7.15 -10.99 2.57
C ASN A 106 -7.03 -12.50 2.85
N LEU A 107 -5.84 -13.08 2.71
CA LEU A 107 -5.61 -14.50 3.03
C LEU A 107 -5.61 -14.80 4.53
N VAL A 108 -5.53 -13.77 5.39
CA VAL A 108 -5.66 -13.94 6.84
C VAL A 108 -7.12 -13.94 7.28
N THR A 109 -7.93 -13.00 6.78
CA THR A 109 -9.29 -12.77 7.33
C THR A 109 -10.43 -13.12 6.40
N ASN A 110 -10.18 -13.21 5.09
CA ASN A 110 -11.24 -13.22 4.08
C ASN A 110 -11.30 -14.51 3.26
N LEU A 111 -10.70 -15.62 3.75
CA LEU A 111 -10.81 -16.94 3.11
C LEU A 111 -12.23 -17.52 3.10
N ALA A 112 -13.15 -16.97 3.89
CA ALA A 112 -14.57 -17.30 3.76
C ALA A 112 -15.21 -16.74 2.48
N THR A 113 -14.59 -15.73 1.85
CA THR A 113 -15.02 -15.17 0.56
C THR A 113 -14.56 -16.08 -0.58
N PRO A 114 -15.47 -16.64 -1.41
CA PRO A 114 -15.10 -17.61 -2.45
C PRO A 114 -14.03 -17.12 -3.43
N LYS A 115 -14.07 -15.82 -3.82
CA LYS A 115 -13.04 -15.22 -4.69
C LYS A 115 -11.67 -15.28 -4.03
N CYS A 116 -11.56 -14.98 -2.72
CA CYS A 116 -10.30 -15.07 -1.99
C CYS A 116 -9.81 -16.51 -1.79
N SER A 117 -10.68 -17.45 -1.42
CA SER A 117 -10.28 -18.85 -1.28
C SER A 117 -9.80 -19.44 -2.61
N ASN A 118 -10.45 -19.09 -3.72
CA ASN A 118 -10.05 -19.55 -5.05
C ASN A 118 -8.75 -18.88 -5.54
N ALA A 119 -8.48 -17.64 -5.12
CA ALA A 119 -7.27 -16.91 -5.49
C ALA A 119 -6.07 -17.23 -4.60
N GLN A 120 -6.25 -17.89 -3.45
CA GLN A 120 -5.21 -18.10 -2.44
C GLN A 120 -3.93 -18.71 -3.03
N SER A 121 -4.04 -19.78 -3.82
CA SER A 121 -2.86 -20.43 -4.42
C SER A 121 -2.16 -19.50 -5.43
N ALA A 122 -2.92 -18.79 -6.26
CA ALA A 122 -2.39 -17.85 -7.24
C ALA A 122 -1.69 -16.66 -6.57
N TYR A 123 -2.26 -16.10 -5.50
CA TYR A 123 -1.64 -15.01 -4.73
C TYR A 123 -0.30 -15.44 -4.15
N LEU A 124 -0.27 -16.60 -3.47
CA LEU A 124 0.97 -17.12 -2.88
C LEU A 124 2.04 -17.44 -3.94
N GLU A 125 1.65 -18.04 -5.07
CA GLU A 125 2.56 -18.34 -6.19
C GLU A 125 3.13 -17.07 -6.81
N CYS A 126 2.26 -16.11 -7.13
CA CYS A 126 2.64 -14.87 -7.80
C CYS A 126 3.50 -13.98 -6.90
N ILE A 127 3.15 -13.83 -5.62
CA ILE A 127 3.96 -13.05 -4.67
C ILE A 127 5.32 -13.72 -4.44
N ASN A 128 5.36 -15.05 -4.28
CA ASN A 128 6.62 -15.79 -4.17
C ASN A 128 7.50 -15.56 -5.40
N TYR A 129 6.92 -15.60 -6.60
CA TYR A 129 7.61 -15.31 -7.85
C TYR A 129 8.16 -13.87 -7.87
N ALA A 130 7.33 -12.88 -7.54
CA ALA A 130 7.72 -11.46 -7.51
C ALA A 130 8.92 -11.23 -6.58
N ILE A 131 8.84 -11.68 -5.33
CA ILE A 131 9.92 -11.44 -4.36
C ILE A 131 11.18 -12.26 -4.63
N THR A 132 11.07 -13.39 -5.34
CA THR A 132 12.23 -14.16 -5.79
C THR A 132 12.90 -13.46 -6.99
N GLN A 133 12.13 -13.05 -8.00
CA GLN A 133 12.65 -12.40 -9.20
C GLN A 133 13.16 -10.99 -8.94
N LEU A 134 12.61 -10.27 -7.97
CA LEU A 134 13.02 -8.89 -7.67
C LEU A 134 14.05 -8.83 -6.54
N ASN A 135 14.60 -9.97 -6.10
CA ASN A 135 15.72 -10.05 -5.17
C ASN A 135 17.04 -9.61 -5.80
N LEU A 136 17.15 -8.32 -6.12
CA LEU A 136 18.31 -7.69 -6.75
C LEU A 136 19.07 -6.78 -5.76
N PRO A 137 20.38 -6.53 -5.96
CA PRO A 137 21.21 -5.79 -4.99
C PRO A 137 20.73 -4.36 -4.69
N ASN A 138 20.13 -3.69 -5.68
CA ASN A 138 19.65 -2.31 -5.58
C ASN A 138 18.18 -2.20 -5.13
N VAL A 139 17.52 -3.31 -4.80
CA VAL A 139 16.10 -3.36 -4.42
C VAL A 139 15.92 -3.55 -2.91
N ALA A 140 14.91 -2.88 -2.36
CA ALA A 140 14.26 -3.23 -1.10
C ALA A 140 12.74 -3.34 -1.31
N MET A 141 12.15 -4.45 -0.85
CA MET A 141 10.73 -4.78 -0.96
C MET A 141 10.08 -4.80 0.42
N TYR A 142 8.86 -4.28 0.49
CA TYR A 142 7.97 -4.37 1.64
C TYR A 142 6.67 -5.04 1.19
N LEU A 143 6.34 -6.19 1.77
CA LEU A 143 5.06 -6.86 1.50
C LEU A 143 3.93 -6.06 2.16
N ASP A 144 2.82 -5.83 1.48
CA ASP A 144 1.67 -5.20 2.12
C ASP A 144 1.13 -6.08 3.27
N ALA A 145 0.88 -5.44 4.41
CA ALA A 145 0.40 -6.07 5.62
C ALA A 145 -0.87 -5.40 6.15
N GLY A 146 -1.69 -4.85 5.26
CA GLY A 146 -2.91 -4.16 5.65
C GLY A 146 -2.64 -3.04 6.64
N HIS A 147 -3.38 -2.99 7.74
CA HIS A 147 -3.29 -1.92 8.73
C HIS A 147 -3.80 -2.35 10.12
N ALA A 148 -3.67 -1.47 11.11
CA ALA A 148 -4.06 -1.73 12.50
C ALA A 148 -5.52 -2.21 12.64
N GLY A 149 -6.44 -1.57 11.91
CA GLY A 149 -7.85 -1.94 11.84
C GLY A 149 -8.19 -3.24 11.13
N TRP A 150 -7.20 -3.92 10.56
CA TRP A 150 -7.38 -5.16 9.82
C TRP A 150 -6.60 -6.32 10.47
N LEU A 151 -5.27 -6.29 10.40
CA LEU A 151 -4.43 -7.35 10.96
C LEU A 151 -3.93 -7.02 12.38
N GLY A 152 -4.17 -5.79 12.85
CA GLY A 152 -3.84 -5.39 14.21
C GLY A 152 -4.80 -5.89 15.28
N TRP A 153 -5.94 -6.49 14.92
CA TRP A 153 -6.82 -7.15 15.90
C TRP A 153 -6.10 -8.33 16.55
N PRO A 154 -6.15 -8.51 17.89
CA PRO A 154 -5.40 -9.56 18.58
C PRO A 154 -5.55 -10.97 18.00
N ALA A 155 -6.75 -11.33 17.53
CA ALA A 155 -7.01 -12.64 16.91
C ALA A 155 -6.32 -12.83 15.54
N ASN A 156 -5.97 -11.75 14.85
CA ASN A 156 -5.40 -11.76 13.50
C ASN A 156 -3.86 -11.65 13.51
N GLN A 157 -3.27 -11.15 14.61
CA GLN A 157 -1.84 -10.83 14.67
C GLN A 157 -0.92 -12.03 14.47
N ASP A 158 -1.13 -13.13 15.20
CA ASP A 158 -0.29 -14.33 15.09
C ASP A 158 -0.48 -15.07 13.75
N PRO A 159 -1.72 -15.31 13.26
CA PRO A 159 -1.93 -15.84 11.92
C PRO A 159 -1.30 -15.00 10.81
N ALA A 160 -1.38 -13.67 10.92
CA ALA A 160 -0.73 -12.76 9.98
C ALA A 160 0.80 -12.92 10.02
N ALA A 161 1.40 -12.87 11.21
CA ALA A 161 2.84 -13.04 11.38
C ALA A 161 3.33 -14.39 10.82
N GLN A 162 2.58 -15.47 11.06
CA GLN A 162 2.87 -16.79 10.51
C GLN A 162 2.83 -16.79 8.98
N LEU A 163 1.79 -16.20 8.37
CA LEU A 163 1.65 -16.10 6.92
C LEU A 163 2.84 -15.34 6.30
N PHE A 164 3.16 -14.15 6.79
CA PHE A 164 4.24 -13.32 6.25
C PHE A 164 5.61 -14.00 6.39
N ALA A 165 5.89 -14.60 7.56
CA ALA A 165 7.12 -15.35 7.76
C ALA A 165 7.22 -16.57 6.81
N ASN A 166 6.11 -17.26 6.55
CA ASN A 166 6.09 -18.38 5.60
C ASN A 166 6.30 -17.90 4.16
N VAL A 167 5.67 -16.80 3.73
CA VAL A 167 5.93 -16.20 2.41
C VAL A 167 7.41 -15.87 2.23
N TYR A 168 8.01 -15.21 3.23
CA TYR A 168 9.44 -14.88 3.24
C TYR A 168 10.34 -16.12 3.17
N LYS A 169 10.13 -17.12 4.03
CA LYS A 169 10.91 -18.36 4.05
C LYS A 169 10.74 -19.20 2.79
N ASN A 170 9.53 -19.28 2.24
CA ASN A 170 9.26 -20.03 1.01
C ASN A 170 9.95 -19.43 -0.21
N ALA A 171 10.27 -18.13 -0.19
CA ALA A 171 11.11 -17.48 -1.19
C ALA A 171 12.61 -17.58 -0.88
N SER A 172 13.01 -18.47 0.05
CA SER A 172 14.39 -18.63 0.52
C SER A 172 14.95 -17.37 1.19
N SER A 173 14.12 -16.65 1.93
CA SER A 173 14.51 -15.50 2.76
C SER A 173 15.30 -14.43 1.98
N PRO A 174 14.75 -13.89 0.88
CA PRO A 174 15.48 -13.02 -0.03
C PRO A 174 15.93 -11.73 0.66
N ARG A 175 17.22 -11.37 0.53
CA ARG A 175 17.84 -10.17 1.12
C ARG A 175 17.07 -8.88 0.81
N ALA A 176 16.51 -8.78 -0.40
CA ALA A 176 15.76 -7.59 -0.80
C ALA A 176 14.41 -7.47 -0.08
N VAL A 177 13.82 -8.53 0.46
CA VAL A 177 12.59 -8.43 1.26
C VAL A 177 12.95 -7.90 2.65
N ARG A 178 12.76 -6.59 2.82
CA ARG A 178 13.16 -5.81 3.99
C ARG A 178 12.15 -5.94 5.13
N GLY A 179 10.87 -6.13 4.80
CA GLY A 179 9.81 -6.30 5.78
C GLY A 179 8.43 -6.01 5.21
N LEU A 180 7.63 -5.23 5.93
CA LEU A 180 6.20 -5.05 5.65
C LEU A 180 5.83 -3.57 5.43
N ALA A 181 4.85 -3.31 4.58
CA ALA A 181 4.22 -2.00 4.42
C ALA A 181 2.87 -2.01 5.10
N THR A 182 2.56 -0.98 5.90
CA THR A 182 1.26 -0.85 6.57
C THR A 182 0.54 0.43 6.18
N ASN A 183 -0.77 0.44 6.41
CA ASN A 183 -1.67 1.57 6.18
C ASN A 183 -1.78 2.02 4.71
N VAL A 184 -1.29 1.21 3.76
CA VAL A 184 -1.33 1.52 2.33
C VAL A 184 -2.75 1.85 1.91
N ALA A 185 -2.95 3.04 1.34
CA ALA A 185 -4.26 3.54 0.96
C ALA A 185 -5.31 3.61 2.09
N ASN A 186 -4.90 3.62 3.36
CA ASN A 186 -5.79 3.76 4.50
C ASN A 186 -5.52 5.10 5.23
N TYR A 187 -6.10 5.28 6.42
CA TYR A 187 -6.19 6.57 7.09
C TYR A 187 -5.73 6.53 8.54
N ASN A 188 -5.20 5.42 9.03
CA ASN A 188 -4.84 5.30 10.44
C ASN A 188 -3.74 6.28 10.80
N ALA A 189 -3.84 6.82 12.02
CA ALA A 189 -2.78 7.61 12.59
C ALA A 189 -1.52 6.74 12.79
N TRP A 190 -0.34 7.33 12.66
CA TRP A 190 0.89 6.71 13.15
C TRP A 190 0.82 6.51 14.68
N ASN A 191 0.61 7.59 15.43
CA ASN A 191 0.65 7.58 16.89
C ASN A 191 -0.24 8.67 17.48
N ILE A 192 -1.27 8.27 18.22
CA ILE A 192 -2.22 9.13 18.93
C ILE A 192 -2.53 8.53 20.30
N THR A 193 -2.92 9.36 21.26
CA THR A 193 -3.20 8.95 22.65
C THR A 193 -4.68 8.66 22.92
N THR A 194 -5.57 9.10 22.04
CA THR A 194 -7.02 8.90 22.16
C THR A 194 -7.49 8.10 20.97
N ALA A 195 -8.03 6.91 21.24
CA ALA A 195 -8.57 6.02 20.21
C ALA A 195 -9.79 6.67 19.53
N PRO A 196 -9.83 6.76 18.19
CA PRO A 196 -11.03 7.15 17.46
C PRO A 196 -12.20 6.19 17.78
N SER A 197 -13.43 6.69 17.76
CA SER A 197 -14.59 5.88 18.16
C SER A 197 -14.78 4.63 17.31
N TYR A 198 -14.48 4.70 16.01
CA TYR A 198 -14.60 3.57 15.09
C TYR A 198 -13.56 2.46 15.34
N THR A 199 -12.54 2.68 16.18
CA THR A 199 -11.57 1.63 16.57
C THR A 199 -11.98 0.88 17.83
N GLN A 200 -13.19 1.12 18.35
CA GLN A 200 -13.67 0.51 19.59
C GLN A 200 -13.56 -1.03 19.55
N GLY A 201 -13.06 -1.60 20.65
CA GLY A 201 -12.83 -3.04 20.78
C GLY A 201 -11.42 -3.50 20.39
N ASN A 202 -10.64 -2.66 19.71
CA ASN A 202 -9.23 -2.95 19.42
C ASN A 202 -8.29 -2.06 20.26
N ALA A 203 -7.44 -2.67 21.08
CA ALA A 203 -6.40 -1.95 21.81
C ALA A 203 -5.27 -1.44 20.89
N VAL A 204 -5.15 -2.01 19.68
CA VAL A 204 -4.18 -1.65 18.65
C VAL A 204 -4.85 -0.70 17.65
N TYR A 205 -5.09 0.54 18.08
CA TYR A 205 -5.89 1.53 17.32
C TYR A 205 -5.07 2.49 16.45
N ASN A 206 -3.76 2.28 16.33
CA ASN A 206 -2.89 3.06 15.45
C ASN A 206 -1.72 2.20 14.94
N GLU A 207 -1.02 2.68 13.92
CA GLU A 207 0.00 1.89 13.21
C GLU A 207 1.23 1.62 14.07
N LYS A 208 1.60 2.54 14.98
CA LYS A 208 2.70 2.29 15.92
C LYS A 208 2.39 1.09 16.82
N LEU A 209 1.19 1.05 17.40
CA LEU A 209 0.78 -0.10 18.21
C LEU A 209 0.76 -1.38 17.37
N TYR A 210 0.35 -1.30 16.10
CA TYR A 210 0.28 -2.46 15.24
C TYR A 210 1.66 -3.05 14.94
N ILE A 211 2.63 -2.24 14.50
CA ILE A 211 3.96 -2.78 14.18
C ILE A 211 4.66 -3.34 15.42
N HIS A 212 4.43 -2.76 16.60
CA HIS A 212 4.98 -3.24 17.87
C HIS A 212 4.28 -4.50 18.39
N ALA A 213 3.02 -4.76 17.97
CA ALA A 213 2.33 -6.01 18.27
C ALA A 213 2.78 -7.15 17.34
N ILE A 214 2.91 -6.90 16.03
CA ILE A 214 3.23 -7.95 15.06
C ILE A 214 4.73 -8.23 14.92
N GLY A 215 5.60 -7.24 15.13
CA GLY A 215 7.06 -7.38 15.00
C GLY A 215 7.66 -8.55 15.80
N PRO A 216 7.38 -8.67 17.11
CA PRO A 216 7.84 -9.81 17.91
C PRO A 216 7.30 -11.16 17.41
N LEU A 217 6.07 -11.20 16.89
CA LEU A 217 5.46 -12.42 16.36
C LEU A 217 6.15 -12.87 15.07
N LEU A 218 6.52 -11.94 14.18
CA LEU A 218 7.34 -12.25 12.99
C LEU A 218 8.66 -12.89 13.38
N ALA A 219 9.33 -12.37 14.43
CA ALA A 219 10.55 -12.95 14.96
C ALA A 219 10.34 -14.38 15.47
N ASN A 220 9.25 -14.63 16.21
CA ASN A 220 8.87 -15.97 16.69
C ASN A 220 8.64 -16.96 15.54
N HIS A 221 8.12 -16.50 14.40
CA HIS A 221 7.90 -17.32 13.20
C HIS A 221 9.13 -17.42 12.27
N GLY A 222 10.27 -16.85 12.68
CA GLY A 222 11.56 -17.00 12.00
C GLY A 222 11.98 -15.83 11.11
N TRP A 223 11.35 -14.66 11.24
CA TRP A 223 11.72 -13.43 10.53
C TRP A 223 12.05 -12.30 11.51
N SER A 224 13.21 -12.43 12.17
CA SER A 224 13.64 -11.55 13.28
C SER A 224 14.13 -10.16 12.87
N ASN A 225 14.32 -9.91 11.58
CA ASN A 225 14.84 -8.66 11.02
C ASN A 225 13.86 -8.01 10.02
N ALA A 226 12.56 -8.21 10.22
CA ALA A 226 11.53 -7.51 9.48
C ALA A 226 11.39 -6.07 9.98
N PHE A 227 11.48 -5.11 9.06
CA PHE A 227 11.22 -3.69 9.31
C PHE A 227 9.92 -3.24 8.67
N PHE A 228 9.48 -2.03 8.96
CA PHE A 228 8.21 -1.50 8.48
C PHE A 228 8.38 -0.19 7.73
N ILE A 229 7.53 0.04 6.74
CA ILE A 229 7.17 1.39 6.28
C ILE A 229 5.67 1.57 6.51
N THR A 230 5.24 2.81 6.74
CA THR A 230 3.83 3.09 7.00
C THR A 230 3.36 4.28 6.17
N ASP A 231 2.27 4.08 5.43
CA ASP A 231 1.64 5.12 4.65
C ASP A 231 1.00 6.15 5.59
N GLN A 232 1.31 7.42 5.41
CA GLN A 232 0.69 8.55 6.13
C GLN A 232 0.13 9.59 5.16
N GLY A 233 -0.03 9.23 3.88
CA GLY A 233 -0.49 10.13 2.81
C GLY A 233 -1.84 10.77 3.10
N ARG A 234 -2.74 10.09 3.83
CA ARG A 234 -4.11 10.56 4.11
C ARG A 234 -4.47 10.59 5.59
N SER A 235 -3.47 10.52 6.47
CA SER A 235 -3.64 10.31 7.92
C SER A 235 -3.54 11.57 8.78
N GLY A 236 -3.49 12.78 8.19
CA GLY A 236 -3.20 14.02 8.93
C GLY A 236 -4.30 14.46 9.89
N LYS A 237 -5.57 14.19 9.55
CA LYS A 237 -6.72 14.53 10.39
C LYS A 237 -7.24 13.30 11.12
N GLN A 238 -7.22 13.38 12.44
CA GLN A 238 -7.65 12.32 13.36
C GLN A 238 -8.56 12.91 14.46
N PRO A 239 -9.64 12.22 14.87
CA PRO A 239 -10.30 11.15 14.12
C PRO A 239 -10.63 11.57 12.67
N THR A 240 -10.70 10.59 11.77
CA THR A 240 -11.25 10.80 10.43
C THR A 240 -12.77 11.00 10.52
N GLY A 241 -13.44 11.18 9.38
CA GLY A 241 -14.91 11.18 9.31
C GLY A 241 -15.53 9.79 9.17
N GLN A 242 -14.74 8.71 9.29
CA GLN A 242 -15.24 7.34 9.16
C GLN A 242 -16.25 7.00 10.26
N GLN A 243 -17.31 6.26 9.91
CA GLN A 243 -18.29 5.73 10.84
C GLN A 243 -17.90 4.34 11.31
N GLN A 244 -17.37 3.51 10.42
CA GLN A 244 -16.76 2.22 10.71
C GLN A 244 -15.32 2.20 10.24
N TRP A 245 -14.47 1.44 10.93
CA TRP A 245 -13.06 1.38 10.57
C TRP A 245 -12.81 0.74 9.20
N GLY A 246 -13.73 -0.13 8.77
CA GLY A 246 -13.72 -0.76 7.45
C GLY A 246 -14.20 0.14 6.31
N ASP A 247 -14.61 1.38 6.58
CA ASP A 247 -15.07 2.31 5.55
C ASP A 247 -13.84 2.94 4.86
N TRP A 248 -13.36 2.28 3.80
CA TRP A 248 -12.06 2.58 3.17
C TRP A 248 -12.15 3.55 1.98
N CYS A 249 -13.30 3.67 1.32
CA CYS A 249 -13.39 4.38 0.04
C CYS A 249 -13.64 5.87 0.21
N ASN A 250 -12.71 6.70 -0.27
CA ASN A 250 -12.83 8.17 -0.34
C ASN A 250 -13.29 8.82 0.98
N ALA A 251 -12.78 8.36 2.12
CA ALA A 251 -13.30 8.76 3.43
C ALA A 251 -13.28 10.28 3.65
N VAL A 252 -14.39 10.84 4.13
CA VAL A 252 -14.52 12.27 4.46
C VAL A 252 -13.70 12.61 5.70
N GLY A 253 -13.39 13.90 5.86
CA GLY A 253 -12.70 14.37 7.07
C GLY A 253 -11.26 13.85 7.22
N THR A 254 -10.60 13.51 6.11
CA THR A 254 -9.19 13.13 6.05
C THR A 254 -8.31 14.32 5.63
N GLY A 255 -6.99 14.19 5.80
CA GLY A 255 -6.01 15.25 5.55
C GLY A 255 -4.65 14.68 5.14
N PHE A 256 -3.86 15.41 4.35
CA PHE A 256 -2.47 15.01 4.09
C PHE A 256 -1.69 14.91 5.41
N GLY A 257 -1.02 13.79 5.66
CA GLY A 257 -0.38 13.50 6.94
C GLY A 257 1.12 13.80 7.00
N ILE A 258 1.81 13.11 7.92
CA ILE A 258 3.25 13.22 8.14
C ILE A 258 3.98 13.06 6.80
N ARG A 259 4.93 13.96 6.50
CA ARG A 259 5.70 13.92 5.25
C ARG A 259 6.67 12.72 5.27
N PRO A 260 6.96 12.11 4.10
CA PRO A 260 7.89 11.00 4.02
C PRO A 260 9.25 11.32 4.67
N SER A 261 9.72 10.43 5.53
CA SER A 261 10.95 10.63 6.30
C SER A 261 11.42 9.33 6.94
N ALA A 262 12.72 9.04 6.81
CA ALA A 262 13.40 7.96 7.53
C ALA A 262 13.72 8.34 9.00
N ASN A 263 13.54 9.61 9.38
CA ASN A 263 13.68 10.06 10.77
C ASN A 263 12.38 9.76 11.53
N THR A 264 12.14 8.48 11.81
CA THR A 264 10.90 7.98 12.41
C THR A 264 10.89 8.03 13.94
N GLY A 265 12.07 7.93 14.55
CA GLY A 265 12.22 7.78 16.00
C GLY A 265 11.76 6.42 16.54
N ASP A 266 11.53 5.44 15.66
CA ASP A 266 11.09 4.09 16.02
C ASP A 266 12.00 3.05 15.38
N SER A 267 12.51 2.11 16.17
CA SER A 267 13.51 1.13 15.70
C SER A 267 12.94 0.08 14.75
N LEU A 268 11.61 -0.07 14.69
CA LEU A 268 10.95 -0.99 13.77
C LEU A 268 10.54 -0.31 12.45
N LEU A 269 10.46 1.03 12.43
CA LEU A 269 9.98 1.78 11.27
C LEU A 269 11.15 2.40 10.49
N ASP A 270 11.39 1.90 9.28
CA ASP A 270 12.40 2.44 8.36
C ASP A 270 11.99 3.81 7.81
N SER A 271 10.72 4.05 7.51
CA SER A 271 10.25 5.34 6.99
C SER A 271 8.74 5.55 7.13
N PHE A 272 8.35 6.81 7.37
CA PHE A 272 7.05 7.30 6.91
C PHE A 272 7.08 7.45 5.39
N VAL A 273 6.01 7.07 4.72
CA VAL A 273 5.90 7.13 3.26
C VAL A 273 4.51 7.61 2.85
N TRP A 274 4.37 8.08 1.61
CA TRP A 274 3.07 8.32 0.98
C TRP A 274 2.91 7.30 -0.14
N VAL A 275 2.21 6.19 0.13
CA VAL A 275 2.07 5.10 -0.85
C VAL A 275 0.92 5.41 -1.78
N LYS A 276 -0.30 5.60 -1.27
CA LYS A 276 -1.44 6.08 -2.06
C LYS A 276 -1.31 7.58 -2.37
N PRO A 277 -1.27 8.00 -3.64
CA PRO A 277 -1.26 9.42 -3.99
C PRO A 277 -2.61 10.06 -3.65
N GLY A 278 -2.64 10.87 -2.60
CA GLY A 278 -3.85 11.55 -2.17
C GLY A 278 -4.38 12.50 -3.25
N GLY A 279 -5.63 12.30 -3.67
CA GLY A 279 -6.25 12.99 -4.80
C GLY A 279 -6.57 12.04 -5.97
N GLU A 280 -5.91 10.89 -6.05
CA GLU A 280 -6.37 9.79 -6.90
C GLU A 280 -7.49 9.01 -6.20
N CYS A 281 -8.62 8.87 -6.87
CA CYS A 281 -9.83 8.28 -6.31
C CYS A 281 -9.62 6.83 -5.88
N ASP A 282 -10.34 6.38 -4.85
CA ASP A 282 -10.35 4.99 -4.42
C ASP A 282 -11.40 4.16 -5.20
N GLY A 283 -12.47 4.79 -5.67
CA GLY A 283 -13.56 4.13 -6.40
C GLY A 283 -14.74 5.05 -6.69
N THR A 284 -15.53 4.67 -7.69
CA THR A 284 -16.67 5.46 -8.17
C THR A 284 -17.87 5.36 -7.25
N SER A 285 -18.55 6.47 -7.01
CA SER A 285 -19.83 6.49 -6.29
C SER A 285 -21.04 6.28 -7.20
N ASN A 286 -20.81 6.09 -8.51
CA ASN A 286 -21.88 5.83 -9.47
C ASN A 286 -22.30 4.36 -9.41
N SER A 287 -23.47 4.07 -8.83
CA SER A 287 -24.00 2.71 -8.69
C SER A 287 -24.32 2.00 -10.01
N SER A 288 -24.33 2.72 -11.14
CA SER A 288 -24.49 2.13 -12.48
C SER A 288 -23.15 1.81 -13.16
N ALA A 289 -22.02 2.18 -12.56
CA ALA A 289 -20.71 1.87 -13.12
C ALA A 289 -20.39 0.37 -12.98
N PRO A 290 -19.74 -0.26 -13.97
CA PRO A 290 -19.37 -1.68 -13.91
C PRO A 290 -18.48 -2.06 -12.71
N ARG A 291 -17.72 -1.09 -12.18
CA ARG A 291 -16.75 -1.28 -11.10
C ARG A 291 -17.17 -0.55 -9.81
N PHE A 292 -18.46 -0.37 -9.62
CA PHE A 292 -19.01 0.19 -8.40
C PHE A 292 -18.73 -0.73 -7.21
N ASP A 293 -18.23 -0.15 -6.13
CA ASP A 293 -18.13 -0.79 -4.82
C ASP A 293 -19.02 -0.05 -3.82
N TYR A 294 -19.78 -0.79 -3.01
CA TYR A 294 -20.75 -0.22 -2.09
C TYR A 294 -20.09 0.65 -1.00
N HIS A 295 -18.82 0.41 -0.67
CA HIS A 295 -18.08 1.28 0.25
C HIS A 295 -17.93 2.71 -0.29
N CYS A 296 -17.89 2.89 -1.61
CA CYS A 296 -17.75 4.19 -2.25
C CYS A 296 -19.04 5.01 -2.30
N ALA A 297 -20.16 4.46 -1.82
CA ALA A 297 -21.44 5.14 -1.66
C ALA A 297 -21.89 5.27 -0.19
N GLN A 298 -21.05 4.89 0.78
CA GLN A 298 -21.35 5.09 2.19
C GLN A 298 -21.44 6.59 2.53
N SER A 299 -22.17 6.93 3.60
CA SER A 299 -22.42 8.32 3.99
C SER A 299 -21.19 9.11 4.41
N ASP A 300 -20.10 8.41 4.71
CA ASP A 300 -18.77 8.93 5.05
C ASP A 300 -17.76 8.77 3.90
N ALA A 301 -18.19 8.34 2.71
CA ALA A 301 -17.43 8.48 1.48
C ALA A 301 -17.75 9.81 0.81
N LEU A 302 -16.73 10.55 0.33
CA LEU A 302 -16.94 11.80 -0.39
C LEU A 302 -17.54 11.54 -1.77
N GLN A 303 -18.67 12.18 -2.07
CA GLN A 303 -19.45 11.97 -3.30
C GLN A 303 -19.79 13.32 -3.98
N PRO A 304 -19.98 13.37 -5.31
CA PRO A 304 -19.78 12.26 -6.26
C PRO A 304 -18.29 11.99 -6.52
N ALA A 305 -17.93 10.71 -6.61
CA ALA A 305 -16.55 10.25 -6.84
C ALA A 305 -16.37 9.64 -8.24
N PRO A 306 -15.24 9.92 -8.95
CA PRO A 306 -14.93 9.34 -10.25
C PRO A 306 -14.40 7.90 -10.14
N GLU A 307 -14.03 7.29 -11.25
CA GLU A 307 -13.39 5.96 -11.29
C GLU A 307 -12.11 5.89 -10.45
N ALA A 308 -11.83 4.73 -9.84
CA ALA A 308 -10.61 4.52 -9.06
C ALA A 308 -9.35 4.84 -9.89
N GLY A 309 -8.38 5.49 -9.26
CA GLY A 309 -7.15 5.98 -9.89
C GLY A 309 -7.32 7.28 -10.69
N SER A 310 -8.55 7.72 -11.00
CA SER A 310 -8.78 9.01 -11.65
C SER A 310 -8.63 10.16 -10.66
N TRP A 311 -8.32 11.36 -11.17
CA TRP A 311 -8.20 12.55 -10.34
C TRP A 311 -9.53 12.97 -9.71
N PHE A 312 -9.55 13.11 -8.38
CA PHE A 312 -10.70 13.56 -7.59
C PHE A 312 -10.39 14.91 -6.94
N GLN A 313 -10.67 15.99 -7.66
CA GLN A 313 -10.33 17.36 -7.26
C GLN A 313 -10.89 17.75 -5.88
N ALA A 314 -12.16 17.44 -5.59
CA ALA A 314 -12.77 17.81 -4.31
C ALA A 314 -12.10 17.09 -3.14
N TYR A 315 -11.71 15.82 -3.33
CA TYR A 315 -10.97 15.06 -2.34
C TYR A 315 -9.56 15.61 -2.12
N PHE A 316 -8.85 15.97 -3.18
CA PHE A 316 -7.55 16.64 -3.06
C PHE A 316 -7.66 17.96 -2.26
N VAL A 317 -8.70 18.76 -2.49
CA VAL A 317 -8.95 19.99 -1.72
C VAL A 317 -9.24 19.69 -0.24
N GLN A 318 -10.01 18.65 0.06
CA GLN A 318 -10.22 18.17 1.43
C GLN A 318 -8.87 17.83 2.09
N LEU A 319 -8.06 17.01 1.44
CA LEU A 319 -6.75 16.58 1.96
C LEU A 319 -5.83 17.77 2.23
N LEU A 320 -5.79 18.74 1.31
CA LEU A 320 -4.96 19.94 1.44
C LEU A 320 -5.43 20.85 2.59
N THR A 321 -6.74 21.04 2.71
CA THR A 321 -7.35 21.90 3.75
C THR A 321 -7.11 21.31 5.14
N ASN A 322 -7.20 20.00 5.27
CA ASN A 322 -7.04 19.27 6.53
C ASN A 322 -5.59 18.79 6.76
N ALA A 323 -4.63 19.25 5.96
CA ALA A 323 -3.26 18.77 6.04
C ALA A 323 -2.65 19.03 7.43
N ASN A 324 -2.00 18.01 7.98
CA ASN A 324 -1.30 18.09 9.26
C ASN A 324 0.00 17.29 9.21
N PRO A 325 1.18 17.95 9.21
CA PRO A 325 1.37 19.40 9.26
C PRO A 325 0.77 20.15 8.06
N SER A 326 0.43 21.43 8.23
CA SER A 326 -0.18 22.27 7.19
C SER A 326 0.76 22.49 5.98
N PHE A 327 0.19 22.63 4.78
CA PHE A 327 0.87 23.23 3.60
C PHE A 327 0.50 24.71 3.40
N LEU A 328 -0.51 25.18 4.12
CA LEU A 328 -0.98 26.57 4.17
C LEU A 328 -0.19 27.37 5.19
#